data_AF-A0A7G9L7J3-F1
#
_entry.id   AF-A0A7G9L7J3-F1
#
_cell.length_a   1.000
_cell.length_b   1.000
_cell.length_c   1.000
_cell.angle_alpha   90.00
_cell.angle_beta   90.00
_cell.angle_gamma   90.00
#
_symmetry.space_group_name_H-M   'P 1'
#
loop_
_entity.id
_entity.type
_entity.pdbx_description
1 polymer ?
#
loop_
_entity_poly.entity_id
_entity_poly.type
_entity_poly.pdbx_seq_one_letter_code
_entity_poly.pdbx_strand_id
1 'polypeptide(L)'
;MIKCIVKNDMYEVDIFDEETNTPTNTVIVDRCKWSRLYNDYELHNGVVVNLKGRYKESGLKRLVFNFKGVILKEVVTRNFQSYADYLNMFHNMEQEELEKLILKAQNETKTILEEEIEELKLQKIALEEELETYLEIQQKREEINELIKKLDC
;
A
#
# COMPACT_ATOMS: atom_id res chain seq x y z
N MET A 1 9.58 -18.95 24.88
CA MET A 1 8.64 -19.46 23.84
C MET A 1 9.42 -20.56 23.13
N ILE A 2 8.91 -21.79 23.20
CA ILE A 2 9.62 -23.00 22.80
C ILE A 2 9.65 -23.09 21.27
N LYS A 3 10.84 -23.21 20.66
CA LYS A 3 10.99 -23.42 19.21
C LYS A 3 11.26 -24.89 18.91
N CYS A 4 10.68 -25.40 17.83
CA CYS A 4 10.72 -26.80 17.46
C CYS A 4 11.13 -26.95 15.98
N ILE A 5 12.08 -27.84 15.66
CA ILE A 5 12.41 -28.20 14.28
C ILE A 5 12.17 -29.70 14.09
N VAL A 6 11.47 -30.07 13.01
CA VAL A 6 11.32 -31.48 12.60
C VAL A 6 12.58 -31.93 11.85
N LYS A 7 13.23 -32.97 12.37
CA LYS A 7 14.56 -33.43 11.99
C LYS A 7 14.57 -34.39 10.81
N ASN A 8 13.50 -35.16 10.62
CA ASN A 8 13.43 -36.22 9.62
C ASN A 8 11.98 -36.58 9.26
N ASP A 9 11.84 -37.46 8.26
CA ASP A 9 10.55 -37.98 7.76
C ASP A 9 9.78 -38.81 8.80
N MET A 10 10.41 -39.14 9.93
CA MET A 10 9.79 -39.79 11.09
C MET A 10 9.24 -38.78 12.12
N TYR A 11 9.29 -37.49 11.81
CA TYR A 11 8.78 -36.38 12.61
C TYR A 11 9.46 -36.21 13.99
N GLU A 12 10.74 -36.58 14.13
CA GLU A 12 11.49 -36.27 15.34
C GLU A 12 11.66 -34.76 15.52
N VAL A 13 11.47 -34.22 16.73
CA VAL A 13 11.46 -32.77 16.98
C VAL A 13 12.57 -32.36 17.95
N ASP A 14 13.46 -31.48 17.51
CA ASP A 14 14.42 -30.81 18.39
C ASP A 14 13.81 -29.53 18.96
N ILE A 15 13.85 -29.41 20.29
CA ILE A 15 13.29 -28.28 21.03
C ILE A 15 14.42 -27.34 21.46
N PHE A 16 14.37 -26.10 20.99
CA PHE A 16 15.33 -25.05 21.32
C PHE A 16 14.70 -24.06 22.29
N ASP A 17 15.35 -23.92 23.44
CA ASP A 17 15.02 -22.91 24.45
C ASP A 17 16.13 -21.85 24.40
N GLU A 18 15.90 -20.75 23.67
CA GLU A 18 16.50 -19.42 23.92
C GLU A 18 16.11 -18.40 22.85
N GLU A 19 15.98 -17.14 23.28
CA GLU A 19 15.44 -16.00 22.52
C GLU A 19 16.30 -15.55 21.32
N THR A 20 17.51 -16.06 21.15
CA THR A 20 18.50 -15.59 20.17
C THR A 20 18.74 -16.52 18.99
N ASN A 21 18.26 -17.77 19.03
CA ASN A 21 18.42 -18.72 17.94
C ASN A 21 17.10 -18.85 17.16
N THR A 22 16.83 -17.92 16.25
CA THR A 22 15.85 -18.15 15.19
C THR A 22 16.49 -19.09 14.18
N PRO A 23 15.92 -20.28 13.94
CA PRO A 23 16.44 -21.19 12.92
C PRO A 23 16.60 -20.45 11.60
N THR A 24 17.74 -20.58 10.94
CA THR A 24 18.03 -19.88 9.67
C THR A 24 17.07 -20.26 8.53
N ASN A 25 16.34 -21.37 8.68
CA ASN A 25 15.25 -21.78 7.80
C ASN A 25 13.89 -21.11 8.13
N THR A 26 13.85 -20.19 9.10
CA THR A 26 12.61 -19.48 9.44
C THR A 26 12.43 -18.31 8.49
N VAL A 27 11.45 -18.40 7.59
CA VAL A 27 11.19 -17.31 6.63
C VAL A 27 10.66 -16.05 7.31
N ILE A 28 10.01 -16.17 8.47
CA ILE A 28 9.25 -15.10 9.14
C ILE A 28 9.70 -14.90 10.60
N VAL A 29 10.08 -13.67 10.94
CA VAL A 29 10.34 -13.19 12.30
C VAL A 29 9.15 -12.35 12.77
N ASP A 30 8.58 -12.66 13.93
CA ASP A 30 7.52 -11.86 14.53
C ASP A 30 8.11 -10.54 15.08
N ARG A 31 7.66 -9.40 14.54
CA ARG A 31 8.12 -8.07 14.98
C ARG A 31 7.48 -7.64 16.30
N CYS A 32 6.37 -8.25 16.73
CA CYS A 32 5.55 -7.65 17.79
C CYS A 32 4.89 -8.68 18.70
N LYS A 33 5.57 -9.03 19.82
CA LYS A 33 5.06 -9.91 20.89
C LYS A 33 3.69 -9.49 21.50
N TRP A 34 3.17 -8.28 21.22
CA TRP A 34 2.10 -7.65 22.02
C TRP A 34 0.91 -7.07 21.26
N SER A 35 0.84 -7.16 19.93
CA SER A 35 -0.29 -6.62 19.19
C SER A 35 -1.14 -7.71 18.55
N ARG A 36 -2.26 -8.07 19.21
CA ARG A 36 -3.30 -8.95 18.66
C ARG A 36 -4.00 -8.38 17.40
N LEU A 37 -3.63 -7.18 16.95
CA LEU A 37 -4.33 -6.44 15.89
C LEU A 37 -3.48 -6.21 14.63
N TYR A 38 -2.17 -6.45 14.69
CA TYR A 38 -1.26 -6.22 13.55
C TYR A 38 -0.50 -7.50 13.24
N ASN A 39 -0.84 -8.12 12.11
CA ASN A 39 -0.17 -9.30 11.57
C ASN A 39 1.04 -8.85 10.73
N ASP A 40 1.98 -8.16 11.38
CA ASP A 40 3.23 -7.71 10.77
C ASP A 40 4.35 -8.70 11.07
N TYR A 41 4.90 -9.25 9.99
CA TYR A 41 5.99 -10.20 9.98
C TYR A 41 7.19 -9.58 9.27
N GLU A 42 8.40 -9.97 9.62
CA GLU A 42 9.61 -9.53 8.93
C GLU A 42 10.38 -10.73 8.38
N LEU A 43 10.79 -10.64 7.12
CA LEU A 43 11.73 -11.58 6.53
C LEU A 43 13.16 -11.23 6.95
N HIS A 44 14.06 -12.20 6.95
CA HIS A 44 15.46 -11.99 7.36
C HIS A 44 16.20 -10.84 6.64
N ASN A 45 15.80 -10.51 5.41
CA ASN A 45 16.37 -9.40 4.65
C ASN A 45 15.69 -8.03 4.90
N GLY A 46 14.85 -7.94 5.93
CA GLY A 46 14.21 -6.69 6.37
C GLY A 46 12.91 -6.34 5.64
N VAL A 47 12.43 -7.20 4.73
CA VAL A 47 11.11 -7.03 4.10
C VAL A 47 10.02 -7.31 5.13
N VAL A 48 9.13 -6.34 5.32
CA VAL A 48 7.96 -6.47 6.21
C VAL A 48 6.77 -6.99 5.42
N VAL A 49 6.13 -8.02 5.95
CA VAL A 49 4.98 -8.69 5.37
C VAL A 49 3.77 -8.45 6.28
N ASN A 50 2.79 -7.70 5.79
CA ASN A 50 1.55 -7.43 6.51
C ASN A 50 0.41 -8.28 5.93
N LEU A 51 -0.27 -9.04 6.79
CA LEU A 51 -1.50 -9.73 6.41
C LEU A 51 -2.72 -8.83 6.67
N LYS A 52 -3.21 -8.17 5.62
CA LYS A 52 -4.45 -7.38 5.65
C LYS A 52 -5.65 -8.27 5.33
N GLY A 53 -6.67 -8.24 6.18
CA GLY A 53 -7.96 -8.87 5.88
C GLY A 53 -8.86 -8.97 7.10
N ARG A 54 -10.11 -8.54 6.98
CA ARG A 54 -11.16 -8.87 7.96
C ARG A 54 -11.74 -10.22 7.58
N TYR A 55 -11.85 -11.12 8.56
CA TYR A 55 -12.40 -12.48 8.41
C TYR A 55 -13.85 -12.51 7.87
N LYS A 56 -14.56 -11.36 7.82
CA LYS A 56 -16.02 -11.34 7.75
C LYS A 56 -16.67 -11.17 6.36
N GLU A 57 -15.97 -10.73 5.30
CA GLU A 57 -16.71 -10.38 4.06
C GLU A 57 -16.19 -10.96 2.74
N SER A 58 -15.02 -11.61 2.65
CA SER A 58 -14.63 -12.24 1.37
C SER A 58 -13.67 -13.43 1.44
N GLY A 59 -13.20 -13.81 2.62
CA GLY A 59 -12.25 -14.92 2.81
C GLY A 59 -10.87 -14.74 2.13
N LEU A 60 -10.67 -13.63 1.41
CA LEU A 60 -9.43 -13.33 0.72
C LEU A 60 -8.47 -12.63 1.67
N LYS A 61 -7.36 -13.29 1.99
CA LYS A 61 -6.27 -12.68 2.73
C LYS A 61 -5.40 -11.89 1.72
N ARG A 62 -5.07 -10.65 2.06
CA ARG A 62 -4.17 -9.81 1.28
C ARG A 62 -2.82 -9.80 1.98
N LEU A 63 -1.77 -10.21 1.29
CA LEU A 63 -0.40 -10.02 1.76
C LEU A 63 0.20 -8.79 1.10
N VAL A 64 0.78 -7.93 1.93
CA VAL A 64 1.47 -6.72 1.49
C VAL A 64 2.94 -6.84 1.88
N PHE A 65 3.83 -6.78 0.88
CA PHE A 65 5.27 -6.77 1.07
C PHE A 65 5.77 -5.34 1.03
N ASN A 66 6.42 -4.91 2.10
CA ASN A 66 6.93 -3.56 2.30
C ASN A 66 8.43 -3.59 2.59
N PHE A 67 9.19 -2.69 2.00
CA PHE A 67 10.60 -2.51 2.31
C PHE A 67 10.92 -1.02 2.40
N LYS A 68 11.54 -0.60 3.50
CA LYS A 68 11.86 0.82 3.80
C LYS A 68 10.65 1.77 3.62
N GLY A 69 9.44 1.31 3.95
CA GLY A 69 8.21 2.10 3.84
C GLY A 69 7.53 2.05 2.47
N VAL A 70 8.16 1.47 1.45
CA VAL A 70 7.59 1.34 0.09
C VAL A 70 6.92 -0.02 -0.07
N ILE A 71 5.72 -0.03 -0.64
CA ILE A 71 5.03 -1.28 -0.99
C ILE A 71 5.70 -1.85 -2.25
N LEU A 72 6.36 -3.00 -2.11
CA LEU A 72 6.98 -3.70 -3.23
C LEU A 72 5.95 -4.50 -4.02
N LYS A 73 5.02 -5.15 -3.32
CA LYS A 73 3.98 -5.97 -3.94
C LYS A 73 2.79 -6.16 -3.01
N GLU A 74 1.61 -6.16 -3.61
CA GLU A 74 0.38 -6.62 -2.97
C GLU A 74 -0.12 -7.89 -3.67
N VAL A 75 -0.47 -8.91 -2.87
CA VAL A 75 -0.94 -10.21 -3.36
C VAL A 75 -2.30 -10.53 -2.75
N VAL A 76 -3.28 -10.71 -3.61
CA VAL A 76 -4.63 -11.16 -3.25
C VAL A 76 -4.87 -12.49 -3.95
N THR A 77 -4.92 -13.57 -3.18
CA THR A 77 -5.14 -14.93 -3.71
C THR A 77 -5.86 -15.79 -2.66
N ARG A 78 -6.44 -16.91 -3.08
CA ARG A 78 -6.93 -17.96 -2.17
C ARG A 78 -5.96 -19.14 -2.06
N ASN A 79 -4.96 -19.18 -2.93
CA ASN A 79 -4.00 -20.27 -2.99
C ASN A 79 -2.87 -20.04 -1.98
N PHE A 80 -2.78 -20.91 -0.97
CA PHE A 80 -1.72 -20.85 0.03
C PHE A 80 -0.32 -21.08 -0.55
N GLN A 81 -0.21 -21.90 -1.61
CA GLN A 81 1.08 -22.14 -2.28
C GLN A 81 1.64 -20.83 -2.82
N SER A 82 0.79 -20.01 -3.46
CA SER A 82 1.21 -18.72 -3.98
C SER A 82 1.78 -17.82 -2.89
N TYR A 83 1.24 -17.86 -1.67
CA TYR A 83 1.82 -17.10 -0.56
C TYR A 83 3.21 -17.58 -0.18
N ALA A 84 3.41 -18.91 -0.11
CA ALA A 84 4.73 -19.49 0.17
C ALA A 84 5.73 -19.13 -0.94
N ASP A 85 5.30 -19.15 -2.21
CA ASP A 85 6.15 -18.77 -3.34
C ASP A 85 6.62 -17.31 -3.23
N TYR A 86 5.71 -16.37 -2.90
CA TYR A 86 6.08 -14.96 -2.71
C TYR A 86 6.97 -14.75 -1.48
N LEU A 87 6.68 -15.44 -0.37
CA LEU A 87 7.52 -15.38 0.83
C LEU A 87 8.94 -15.87 0.53
N ASN A 88 9.09 -17.00 -0.16
CA ASN A 88 10.38 -17.53 -0.56
C ASN A 88 11.08 -16.62 -1.58
N MET A 89 10.35 -16.09 -2.56
CA MET A 89 10.89 -15.19 -3.56
C MET A 89 11.48 -13.94 -2.89
N PHE A 90 10.71 -13.26 -2.04
CA PHE A 90 11.19 -12.07 -1.34
C PHE A 90 12.25 -12.38 -0.30
N HIS A 91 12.20 -13.53 0.38
CA HIS A 91 13.22 -13.93 1.35
C HIS A 91 14.60 -14.13 0.69
N ASN A 92 14.61 -14.71 -0.51
CA ASN A 92 15.84 -15.01 -1.26
C ASN A 92 16.34 -13.83 -2.11
N MET A 93 15.62 -12.70 -2.18
CA MET A 93 16.09 -11.53 -2.92
C MET A 93 17.29 -10.89 -2.23
N GLU A 94 18.30 -10.57 -3.04
CA GLU A 94 19.44 -9.77 -2.59
C GLU A 94 19.04 -8.32 -2.35
N GLN A 95 19.81 -7.64 -1.50
CA GLN A 95 19.51 -6.27 -1.12
C GLN A 95 19.55 -5.30 -2.32
N GLU A 96 20.43 -5.53 -3.28
CA GLU A 96 20.50 -4.74 -4.52
C GLU A 96 19.21 -4.90 -5.36
N GLU A 97 18.62 -6.09 -5.41
CA GLU A 97 17.37 -6.34 -6.13
C GLU A 97 16.19 -5.64 -5.46
N LEU A 98 16.13 -5.68 -4.12
CA LEU A 98 15.13 -4.95 -3.35
C LEU A 98 15.23 -3.44 -3.57
N GLU A 99 16.44 -2.89 -3.64
CA GLU A 99 16.65 -1.47 -3.91
C GLU A 99 16.25 -1.08 -5.34
N LYS A 100 16.48 -1.94 -6.33
CA LYS A 100 15.95 -1.76 -7.70
C LYS A 100 14.42 -1.74 -7.72
N LEU A 101 13.77 -2.62 -6.95
CA LEU A 101 12.30 -2.63 -6.84
C LEU A 101 11.76 -1.37 -6.18
N ILE A 102 12.43 -0.86 -5.14
CA ILE A 102 12.07 0.43 -4.53
C ILE A 102 12.13 1.55 -5.57
N LEU A 103 13.24 1.67 -6.29
CA LEU A 103 13.44 2.74 -7.25
C LEU A 103 12.38 2.69 -8.37
N LYS A 104 12.05 1.49 -8.83
CA LYS A 104 10.99 1.27 -9.81
C LYS A 104 9.62 1.72 -9.26
N ALA A 105 9.24 1.27 -8.07
CA ALA A 105 7.96 1.62 -7.46
C ALA A 105 7.84 3.13 -7.20
N GLN A 106 8.92 3.78 -6.78
CA GLN A 106 8.98 5.23 -6.58
C GLN A 106 8.83 6.00 -7.90
N ASN A 107 9.49 5.55 -8.97
CA ASN A 107 9.38 6.17 -10.28
C ASN A 107 7.97 6.02 -10.86
N GLU A 108 7.37 4.84 -10.77
CA GLU A 108 5.98 4.61 -11.19
C GLU A 108 5.01 5.53 -10.43
N THR A 109 5.15 5.61 -9.11
CA THR A 109 4.33 6.50 -8.27
C THR A 109 4.54 7.97 -8.66
N LYS A 110 5.79 8.38 -8.90
CA LYS A 110 6.11 9.74 -9.33
C LYS A 110 5.44 10.08 -10.66
N THR A 111 5.50 9.19 -11.64
CA THR A 111 4.88 9.41 -12.95
C THR A 111 3.36 9.57 -12.84
N ILE A 112 2.70 8.71 -12.06
CA ILE A 112 1.24 8.82 -11.84
C ILE A 112 0.89 10.15 -11.17
N LEU A 113 1.65 10.56 -10.15
CA LEU A 113 1.41 11.83 -9.46
C LEU A 113 1.66 13.04 -10.38
N GLU A 114 2.64 12.97 -11.28
CA GLU A 114 2.89 14.01 -12.28
C GLU A 114 1.73 14.13 -13.27
N GLU A 115 1.14 13.01 -13.70
CA GLU A 115 -0.06 12.98 -14.55
C GLU A 115 -1.28 13.57 -13.84
N GLU A 116 -1.54 13.17 -12.59
CA GLU A 116 -2.65 13.70 -11.77
C GLU A 116 -2.50 15.22 -11.52
N ILE A 117 -1.29 15.69 -11.27
CA ILE A 117 -1.02 17.14 -11.11
C ILE A 117 -1.37 17.90 -12.39
N GLU A 118 -1.01 17.36 -13.55
CA GLU A 118 -1.29 18.04 -14.82
C GLU A 118 -2.79 18.05 -15.14
N GLU A 119 -3.49 16.96 -14.86
CA GLU A 119 -4.95 16.91 -14.98
C GLU A 119 -5.62 17.95 -14.06
N LEU A 120 -5.19 18.03 -12.80
CA LEU A 120 -5.73 19.00 -11.84
C LEU A 120 -5.47 20.46 -12.25
N LYS A 121 -4.34 20.76 -12.89
CA LYS A 121 -4.09 22.10 -13.44
C LYS A 121 -5.06 22.44 -14.56
N LEU A 122 -5.32 21.50 -15.48
CA LEU A 122 -6.27 21.71 -16.58
C LEU A 122 -7.69 21.91 -16.04
N GLN A 123 -8.13 21.10 -15.08
CA GLN A 123 -9.42 21.27 -14.42
C GLN A 123 -9.53 22.63 -13.71
N LYS A 124 -8.46 23.07 -13.05
CA LYS A 124 -8.42 24.39 -12.41
C LYS A 124 -8.60 25.52 -13.43
N ILE A 125 -7.90 25.48 -14.56
CA ILE A 125 -8.02 26.50 -15.61
C ILE A 125 -9.45 26.54 -16.15
N ALA A 126 -10.04 25.39 -16.46
CA ALA A 126 -11.42 25.31 -16.94
C ALA A 126 -12.43 25.89 -15.94
N LEU A 127 -12.25 25.61 -14.64
CA LEU A 127 -13.10 26.17 -13.58
C LEU A 127 -12.91 27.68 -13.41
N GLU A 128 -11.69 28.21 -13.60
CA GLU A 128 -11.42 29.65 -13.57
C GLU A 128 -12.12 30.37 -14.73
N GLU A 129 -12.13 29.78 -15.93
CA GLU A 129 -12.86 30.30 -17.11
C GLU A 129 -14.39 30.26 -16.92
N GLU A 130 -14.93 29.17 -16.35
CA GLU A 130 -16.35 29.06 -16.01
C GLU A 130 -16.76 30.12 -14.97
N LEU A 131 -15.91 30.36 -13.96
CA LEU A 131 -16.15 31.35 -12.92
C LEU A 131 -16.17 32.77 -13.49
N GLU A 132 -15.24 33.10 -14.40
CA GLU A 132 -15.20 34.39 -15.08
C GLU A 132 -16.50 34.64 -15.86
N THR A 133 -16.93 33.65 -16.64
CA THR A 133 -18.20 33.69 -17.37
C THR A 133 -19.40 33.93 -16.43
N TYR A 134 -19.43 33.25 -15.28
CA TYR A 134 -20.50 33.41 -14.30
C TYR A 134 -20.53 34.83 -13.71
N LEU A 135 -19.36 35.41 -13.41
CA LEU A 135 -19.25 36.78 -12.91
C LEU A 135 -19.73 37.81 -13.94
N GLU A 136 -19.41 37.63 -15.21
CA GLU A 136 -19.93 38.48 -16.29
C GLU A 136 -21.46 38.41 -16.40
N ILE A 137 -22.03 37.20 -16.35
CA ILE A 137 -23.48 37.00 -16.35
C ILE A 137 -24.13 37.70 -15.14
N GLN A 138 -23.51 37.60 -13.96
CA GLN A 138 -24.00 38.24 -12.75
C GLN A 138 -24.02 39.77 -12.90
N GLN A 139 -22.93 40.36 -13.40
CA GLN A 139 -22.87 41.80 -13.67
C GLN A 139 -23.95 42.23 -14.67
N LYS A 140 -24.11 41.50 -15.78
CA LYS A 140 -25.15 41.81 -16.77
C LYS A 140 -26.56 41.70 -16.19
N ARG A 141 -26.80 40.75 -15.29
CA ARG A 141 -28.09 40.62 -14.59
C ARG A 141 -28.37 41.81 -13.68
N GLU A 142 -27.35 42.32 -12.99
CA GLU A 142 -27.46 43.53 -12.17
C GLU A 142 -27.79 44.77 -13.03
N GLU A 143 -27.10 44.96 -14.16
CA GLU A 143 -27.39 46.03 -15.12
C GLU A 143 -28.85 45.97 -15.62
N ILE A 144 -29.34 44.78 -16.00
CA ILE A 144 -30.72 44.58 -16.46
C ILE A 144 -31.72 44.94 -15.35
N ASN A 145 -31.48 44.50 -14.12
CA ASN A 145 -32.36 44.81 -12.99
C ASN A 145 -32.43 46.31 -12.70
N GLU A 146 -31.33 47.04 -12.87
CA GLU A 146 -31.34 48.51 -12.77
C GLU A 146 -32.15 49.17 -13.88
N LEU A 147 -32.04 48.68 -15.12
CA LEU A 147 -32.81 49.18 -16.25
C LEU A 147 -34.32 48.95 -16.07
N ILE A 148 -34.71 47.76 -15.58
CA ILE A 148 -36.11 47.44 -15.27
C ILE A 148 -36.66 48.41 -14.22
N LYS A 149 -35.92 48.64 -13.13
CA LYS A 149 -36.33 49.61 -12.08
C LYS A 149 -36.53 51.03 -12.63
N LYS A 150 -35.73 51.45 -13.62
CA LYS A 150 -35.87 52.75 -14.28
C LYS A 150 -37.09 52.83 -15.21
N LEU A 151 -37.58 51.70 -15.71
CA LEU A 151 -38.77 51.62 -16.58
C LEU A 151 -40.08 51.51 -15.78
N ASP A 152 -40.04 50.92 -14.59
CA ASP A 152 -41.19 50.78 -13.68
C ASP A 152 -41.48 52.06 -12.84
N CYS A 153 -40.70 53.12 -13.03
CA CYS A 153 -40.92 54.47 -12.45
C CYS A 153 -41.36 55.47 -13.53
#